data_AF-A0A379WSV6-F1
#
_entry.id   AF-A0A379WSV6-F1
#
_cell.length_a   1.000
_cell.length_b   1.000
_cell.length_c   1.000
_cell.angle_alpha   90.00
_cell.angle_beta   90.00
_cell.angle_gamma   90.00
#
_symmetry.space_group_name_H-M   'P 1'
#
loop_
_entity.id
_entity.type
_entity.pdbx_description
1 polymer ?
#
loop_
_entity_poly.entity_id
_entity_poly.type
_entity_poly.pdbx_seq_one_letter_code
_entity_poly.pdbx_strand_id
1 'polypeptide(L)'
;MMLSKKNSETLENFSEKLEVEGRSLWQDARRRFMHNRAAVASLIVLFLIALFVTVAPMLSQFTYFDTDWGMMSSAPDMASGHYFGTDSSGRDLLVRVAIGGRISLMVGIAAALVAVIVGTAVWLAVRLSGRQN
;
A
#
# COMPACT_ATOMS: atom_id res chain seq x y z
N MET A 1 23.14 59.63 -8.58
CA MET A 1 22.90 58.42 -9.41
C MET A 1 23.57 57.20 -8.76
N MET A 2 23.07 56.74 -7.60
CA MET A 2 23.72 55.67 -6.81
C MET A 2 22.72 54.76 -6.06
N LEU A 3 21.41 54.89 -6.33
CA LEU A 3 20.35 54.07 -5.72
C LEU A 3 20.05 52.78 -6.50
N SER A 4 20.77 52.49 -7.60
CA SER A 4 20.34 51.48 -8.56
C SER A 4 21.02 50.11 -8.42
N LYS A 5 22.28 50.04 -8.00
CA LYS A 5 23.05 48.78 -8.05
C LYS A 5 22.61 47.76 -7.00
N LYS A 6 22.39 48.21 -5.76
CA LYS A 6 21.95 47.32 -4.68
C LYS A 6 20.55 46.77 -4.92
N ASN A 7 19.67 47.61 -5.50
CA ASN A 7 18.32 47.21 -5.86
C ASN A 7 18.31 46.27 -7.07
N SER A 8 19.18 46.49 -8.07
CA SER A 8 19.30 45.57 -9.21
C SER A 8 19.84 44.21 -8.81
N GLU A 9 20.88 44.15 -7.97
CA GLU A 9 21.42 42.89 -7.43
C GLU A 9 20.37 42.14 -6.60
N THR A 10 19.55 42.85 -5.82
CA THR A 10 18.44 42.20 -5.11
C THR A 10 17.38 41.69 -6.07
N LEU A 11 17.04 42.43 -7.13
CA LEU A 11 16.04 42.02 -8.11
C LEU A 11 16.49 40.81 -8.94
N GLU A 12 17.77 40.73 -9.29
CA GLU A 12 18.37 39.56 -9.93
C GLU A 12 18.32 38.34 -9.00
N ASN A 13 18.73 38.48 -7.74
CA ASN A 13 18.61 37.42 -6.73
C ASN A 13 17.16 37.01 -6.44
N PHE A 14 16.20 37.96 -6.49
CA PHE A 14 14.78 37.66 -6.34
C PHE A 14 14.23 36.98 -7.59
N SER A 15 14.65 37.37 -8.79
CA SER A 15 14.27 36.76 -10.06
C SER A 15 14.81 35.33 -10.18
N GLU A 16 16.06 35.09 -9.78
CA GLU A 16 16.68 33.77 -9.70
C GLU A 16 15.99 32.86 -8.68
N LYS A 17 15.50 33.42 -7.55
CA LYS A 17 14.65 32.68 -6.59
C LYS A 17 13.21 32.48 -7.05
N LEU A 18 12.74 33.29 -8.00
CA LEU A 18 11.40 33.22 -8.59
C LEU A 18 11.37 32.38 -9.86
N GLU A 19 12.52 31.94 -10.39
CA GLU A 19 12.59 30.77 -11.26
C GLU A 19 12.13 29.57 -10.44
N VAL A 20 10.82 29.36 -10.45
CA VAL A 20 10.14 28.24 -9.81
C VAL A 20 10.73 26.97 -10.43
N GLU A 21 11.68 26.35 -9.73
CA GLU A 21 12.11 25.00 -10.04
C GLU A 21 10.85 24.16 -10.23
N GLY A 22 10.64 23.66 -11.44
CA GLY A 22 9.50 22.82 -11.78
C GLY A 22 9.55 21.56 -10.95
N ARG A 23 8.84 21.55 -9.82
CA ARG A 23 8.82 20.39 -8.92
C ARG A 23 8.13 19.24 -9.63
N SER A 24 8.73 18.06 -9.53
CA SER A 24 8.12 16.86 -10.11
C SER A 24 6.82 16.53 -9.37
N LEU A 25 5.76 16.22 -10.12
CA LEU A 25 4.48 15.77 -9.56
C LEU A 25 4.66 14.58 -8.60
N TRP A 26 5.67 13.73 -8.83
CA TRP A 26 6.03 12.62 -7.96
C TRP A 26 6.65 13.06 -6.63
N GLN A 27 7.47 14.11 -6.65
CA GLN A 27 8.06 14.67 -5.43
C GLN A 27 6.97 15.28 -4.54
N ASP A 28 6.03 16.01 -5.14
CA ASP A 28 4.90 16.60 -4.43
C ASP A 28 3.94 15.53 -3.89
N ALA A 29 3.63 14.51 -4.68
CA ALA A 29 2.80 13.38 -4.25
C ALA A 29 3.44 12.63 -3.07
N ARG A 30 4.74 12.29 -3.16
CA ARG A 30 5.48 11.62 -2.08
C ARG A 30 5.49 12.45 -0.81
N ARG A 31 5.75 13.76 -0.92
CA ARG A 31 5.77 14.66 0.24
C ARG A 31 4.40 14.71 0.92
N ARG A 32 3.31 14.82 0.16
CA ARG A 32 1.95 14.83 0.70
C ARG A 32 1.60 13.51 1.37
N PHE A 33 1.97 12.38 0.75
CA PHE A 33 1.75 11.06 1.32
C PHE A 33 2.47 10.88 2.66
N MET A 34 3.76 11.23 2.72
CA MET A 34 4.56 11.10 3.95
C MET A 34 4.12 12.06 5.07
N HIS A 35 3.51 13.19 4.74
CA HIS A 35 2.96 14.10 5.74
C HIS A 35 1.66 13.58 6.37
N ASN A 36 0.92 12.74 5.64
CA ASN A 36 -0.30 12.12 6.15
C ASN A 36 0.03 10.90 7.03
N ARG A 37 0.09 11.12 8.34
CA ARG A 37 0.38 10.06 9.33
C ARG A 37 -0.56 8.86 9.23
N ALA A 38 -1.84 9.08 8.89
CA ALA A 38 -2.79 7.99 8.73
C ALA A 38 -2.48 7.12 7.51
N ALA A 39 -2.07 7.74 6.40
CA ALA A 39 -1.67 7.02 5.18
C ALA A 39 -0.36 6.24 5.36
N VAL A 40 0.59 6.81 6.11
CA VAL A 40 1.84 6.11 6.44
C VAL A 40 1.58 4.95 7.40
N ALA A 41 0.74 5.14 8.43
CA ALA A 41 0.38 4.08 9.36
C ALA A 41 -0.32 2.91 8.64
N SER A 42 -1.27 3.18 7.75
CA SER A 42 -1.93 2.12 6.97
C SER A 42 -0.96 1.40 6.05
N LEU A 43 0.01 2.10 5.44
CA LEU A 43 1.06 1.47 4.63
C LEU A 43 1.93 0.52 5.46
N ILE A 44 2.32 0.93 6.67
CA ILE A 44 3.11 0.08 7.58
C ILE A 44 2.32 -1.17 7.97
N VAL A 45 1.05 -1.02 8.36
CA VAL A 45 0.20 -2.16 8.71
C VAL A 45 0.03 -3.10 7.52
N LEU A 46 -0.25 -2.57 6.33
CA LEU A 46 -0.38 -3.38 5.12
C LEU A 46 0.92 -4.12 4.77
N PHE A 47 2.07 -3.46 4.95
CA PHE A 47 3.38 -4.07 4.76
C PHE A 47 3.63 -5.22 5.74
N LEU A 48 3.30 -5.04 7.02
CA LEU A 48 3.41 -6.10 8.03
C LEU A 48 2.48 -7.28 7.72
N ILE A 49 1.25 -7.02 7.28
CA ILE A 49 0.31 -8.07 6.85
C ILE A 49 0.87 -8.82 5.64
N ALA A 50 1.37 -8.11 4.63
CA ALA A 50 1.96 -8.72 3.44
C ALA A 50 3.18 -9.59 3.79
N LEU A 51 4.05 -9.10 4.68
CA LEU A 51 5.19 -9.86 5.20
C LEU A 51 4.73 -11.12 5.94
N PHE A 52 3.78 -11.00 6.87
CA PHE A 52 3.22 -12.13 7.62
C PHE A 52 2.64 -13.19 6.68
N VAL A 53 1.79 -12.77 5.74
CA VAL A 53 1.13 -13.64 4.75
C VAL A 53 2.13 -14.32 3.80
N THR A 54 3.30 -13.70 3.58
CA THR A 54 4.36 -14.25 2.73
C THR A 54 5.22 -15.25 3.52
N VAL A 55 5.56 -14.93 4.76
CA VAL A 55 6.48 -15.71 5.61
C VAL A 55 5.78 -16.84 6.34
N ALA A 56 4.50 -16.70 6.73
CA ALA A 56 3.78 -17.72 7.50
C ALA A 56 3.77 -19.12 6.85
N PRO A 57 3.56 -19.27 5.52
CA PRO A 57 3.65 -20.57 4.87
C PRO A 57 5.08 -21.13 4.79
N MET A 58 6.11 -20.29 4.95
CA MET A 58 7.51 -20.75 4.98
C MET A 58 7.93 -21.21 6.38
N LEU A 59 7.26 -20.71 7.43
CA LEU A 59 7.50 -21.13 8.82
C LEU A 59 6.68 -22.36 9.22
N SER A 60 5.56 -22.60 8.53
CA SER A 60 4.75 -23.80 8.77
C SER A 60 5.44 -25.04 8.23
N GLN A 61 5.41 -26.11 9.03
CA GLN A 61 5.83 -27.45 8.62
C GLN A 61 4.78 -28.18 7.76
N PHE A 62 3.55 -27.66 7.72
CA PHE A 62 2.42 -28.25 7.00
C PHE A 62 2.16 -27.56 5.67
N THR A 63 1.83 -28.35 4.65
CA THR A 63 1.41 -27.88 3.33
C THR A 63 -0.08 -27.57 3.30
N TYR A 64 -0.54 -26.72 2.38
CA TYR A 64 -1.96 -26.37 2.22
C TYR A 64 -2.91 -27.56 2.00
N PHE A 65 -2.38 -28.63 1.39
CA PHE A 65 -3.13 -29.85 1.07
C PHE A 65 -3.02 -30.93 2.16
N ASP A 66 -2.16 -30.73 3.16
CA ASP A 66 -1.95 -31.70 4.22
C ASP A 66 -3.16 -31.71 5.16
N THR A 67 -3.55 -32.92 5.58
CA THR A 67 -4.73 -33.16 6.40
C THR A 67 -4.36 -34.15 7.49
N ASP A 68 -4.37 -33.69 8.74
CA ASP A 68 -4.12 -34.53 9.91
C ASP A 68 -5.44 -34.99 10.53
N TRP A 69 -5.84 -36.21 10.17
CA TRP A 69 -7.06 -36.84 10.67
C TRP A 69 -7.03 -37.10 12.19
N GLY A 70 -5.84 -37.15 12.81
CA GLY A 70 -5.67 -37.34 14.25
C GLY A 70 -5.91 -36.08 15.06
N MET A 71 -5.88 -34.91 14.42
CA MET A 71 -6.07 -33.61 15.06
C MET A 71 -7.18 -32.81 14.40
N MET A 72 -8.39 -33.39 14.30
CA MET A 72 -9.57 -32.64 13.84
C MET A 72 -10.10 -31.69 14.90
N SER A 73 -10.47 -30.47 14.51
CA SER A 73 -11.02 -29.43 15.39
C SER A 73 -10.18 -29.20 16.66
N SER A 74 -8.86 -29.30 16.52
CA SER A 74 -7.93 -29.11 17.62
C SER A 74 -7.68 -27.63 17.87
N ALA A 75 -7.51 -27.26 19.14
CA ALA A 75 -7.15 -25.91 19.55
C ALA A 75 -5.72 -25.55 19.11
N PRO A 76 -5.36 -24.26 19.08
CA PRO A 76 -3.98 -23.82 18.84
C PRO A 76 -2.99 -24.51 19.77
N ASP A 77 -1.98 -25.17 19.20
CA ASP A 77 -0.96 -25.87 19.98
C ASP A 77 0.43 -25.69 19.36
N MET A 78 1.40 -25.47 20.25
CA MET A 78 2.80 -25.24 19.90
C MET A 78 3.57 -26.56 19.75
N ALA A 79 3.15 -27.62 20.46
CA ALA A 79 3.84 -28.91 20.44
C ALA A 79 3.57 -29.70 19.15
N SER A 80 2.33 -29.69 18.68
CA SER A 80 1.92 -30.23 17.38
C SER A 80 2.34 -29.35 16.19
N GLY A 81 2.65 -28.07 16.46
CA GLY A 81 2.98 -27.05 15.46
C GLY A 81 1.78 -26.53 14.67
N HIS A 82 0.55 -26.85 15.08
CA HIS A 82 -0.66 -26.17 14.61
C HIS A 82 -0.87 -24.86 15.36
N TYR A 83 -0.10 -23.84 14.99
CA TYR A 83 -0.07 -22.55 15.69
C TYR A 83 -1.44 -21.87 15.80
N PHE A 84 -2.32 -22.05 14.81
CA PHE A 84 -3.69 -21.50 14.81
C PHE A 84 -4.77 -22.58 15.02
N GLY A 85 -4.36 -23.82 15.29
CA GLY A 85 -5.24 -24.98 15.37
C GLY A 85 -5.63 -25.53 14.00
N THR A 86 -6.59 -26.44 14.01
CA THR A 86 -7.04 -27.16 12.81
C THR A 86 -8.54 -27.02 12.57
N ASP A 87 -8.95 -27.16 11.32
CA ASP A 87 -10.36 -27.19 10.95
C ASP A 87 -11.03 -28.55 11.22
N SER A 88 -12.32 -28.66 10.87
CA SER A 88 -13.11 -29.90 11.03
C SER A 88 -12.60 -31.08 10.22
N SER A 89 -11.71 -30.84 9.25
CA SER A 89 -11.05 -31.89 8.48
C SER A 89 -9.63 -32.17 8.98
N GLY A 90 -9.11 -31.42 9.96
CA GLY A 90 -7.74 -31.59 10.46
C GLY A 90 -6.69 -30.83 9.66
N ARG A 91 -7.08 -29.77 8.95
CA ARG A 91 -6.15 -28.98 8.13
C ARG A 91 -5.67 -27.75 8.89
N ASP A 92 -4.41 -27.40 8.72
CA ASP A 92 -3.78 -26.29 9.42
C ASP A 92 -4.39 -24.93 9.06
N LEU A 93 -4.84 -24.20 10.08
CA LEU A 93 -5.50 -22.90 9.90
C LEU A 93 -4.51 -21.77 9.60
N LEU A 94 -3.26 -21.83 10.08
CA LEU A 94 -2.26 -20.79 9.85
C LEU A 94 -1.95 -20.69 8.35
N VAL A 95 -1.66 -21.82 7.72
CA VAL A 95 -1.37 -21.91 6.28
C VAL A 95 -2.56 -21.47 5.44
N ARG A 96 -3.79 -21.86 5.85
CA ARG A 96 -5.03 -21.48 5.15
C ARG A 96 -5.30 -19.99 5.21
N VAL A 97 -5.16 -19.39 6.40
CA VAL A 97 -5.32 -17.95 6.59
C VAL A 97 -4.24 -17.19 5.81
N ALA A 98 -3.00 -17.67 5.82
CA ALA A 98 -1.92 -17.04 5.06
C ALA A 98 -2.19 -17.10 3.55
N ILE A 99 -2.52 -18.26 2.98
CA ILE A 99 -2.81 -18.37 1.55
C ILE A 99 -4.06 -17.57 1.17
N GLY A 100 -5.12 -17.60 1.98
CA GLY A 100 -6.30 -16.74 1.80
C GLY A 100 -5.93 -15.26 1.81
N GLY A 101 -5.06 -14.85 2.73
CA GLY A 101 -4.53 -13.49 2.80
C GLY A 101 -3.78 -13.06 1.54
N ARG A 102 -3.01 -13.95 0.90
CA ARG A 102 -2.32 -13.64 -0.38
C ARG A 102 -3.33 -13.29 -1.46
N ILE A 103 -4.39 -14.10 -1.56
CA ILE A 103 -5.46 -13.90 -2.55
C ILE A 103 -6.19 -12.59 -2.26
N SER A 104 -6.54 -12.31 -1.00
CA SER A 104 -7.19 -11.05 -0.62
C SER A 104 -6.34 -9.82 -0.95
N LEU A 105 -5.03 -9.87 -0.71
CA LEU A 105 -4.11 -8.78 -1.08
C LEU A 105 -4.06 -8.57 -2.59
N MET A 106 -3.97 -9.64 -3.38
CA MET A 106 -3.97 -9.55 -4.84
C MET A 106 -5.26 -8.92 -5.37
N VAL A 107 -6.42 -9.37 -4.88
CA VAL A 107 -7.73 -8.81 -5.26
C VAL A 107 -7.85 -7.35 -4.83
N GLY A 108 -7.40 -7.00 -3.63
CA GLY A 108 -7.42 -5.61 -3.15
C GLY A 108 -6.59 -4.67 -4.02
N ILE A 109 -5.38 -5.09 -4.41
CA ILE A 109 -4.51 -4.30 -5.32
C ILE A 109 -5.16 -4.18 -6.70
N ALA A 110 -5.68 -5.27 -7.26
CA ALA A 110 -6.35 -5.25 -8.55
C ALA A 110 -7.57 -4.30 -8.54
N ALA A 111 -8.40 -4.38 -7.49
CA ALA A 111 -9.55 -3.49 -7.32
C ALA A 111 -9.13 -2.02 -7.21
N ALA A 112 -8.06 -1.71 -6.45
CA ALA A 112 -7.54 -0.36 -6.33
C ALA A 112 -7.04 0.20 -7.68
N LEU A 113 -6.34 -0.61 -8.48
CA LEU A 113 -5.89 -0.21 -9.82
C LEU A 113 -7.08 0.09 -10.74
N VAL A 114 -8.09 -0.78 -10.75
CA VAL A 114 -9.32 -0.57 -11.53
C VAL A 114 -10.02 0.71 -11.08
N ALA A 115 -10.13 0.95 -9.77
CA ALA A 115 -10.75 2.15 -9.22
C ALA A 115 -10.01 3.43 -9.67
N VAL A 116 -8.67 3.42 -9.69
CA VAL A 116 -7.87 4.56 -10.17
C VAL A 116 -8.09 4.79 -11.67
N ILE A 117 -8.07 3.73 -12.49
CA ILE A 117 -8.23 3.84 -13.94
C ILE A 117 -9.63 4.38 -14.28
N VAL A 118 -10.67 3.74 -13.75
CA VAL A 118 -12.07 4.13 -14.02
C VAL A 118 -12.35 5.52 -13.44
N GLY A 119 -11.91 5.78 -12.20
CA GLY A 119 -12.12 7.06 -11.53
C GLY A 119 -11.49 8.23 -12.28
N THR A 120 -10.25 8.08 -12.74
CA THR A 120 -9.56 9.12 -13.53
C THR A 120 -10.17 9.29 -14.92
N ALA A 121 -10.58 8.22 -15.59
CA ALA A 121 -11.26 8.27 -16.89
C ALA A 121 -12.60 9.01 -16.81
N VAL A 122 -13.44 8.68 -15.82
CA VAL A 122 -14.72 9.35 -15.58
C VAL A 122 -14.51 10.82 -15.22
N TRP A 123 -13.56 11.12 -14.32
CA TRP A 123 -13.23 12.49 -13.95
C TRP A 123 -12.84 13.34 -15.15
N LEU A 124 -11.99 12.79 -16.03
CA LEU A 124 -11.55 13.48 -17.25
C LEU A 124 -12.73 13.73 -18.21
N ALA A 125 -13.56 12.72 -18.43
CA ALA A 125 -14.74 12.84 -19.30
C ALA A 125 -15.68 13.97 -18.83
N VAL A 126 -15.98 14.00 -17.52
CA VAL A 126 -16.78 15.07 -16.89
C VAL A 126 -16.11 16.43 -17.06
N ARG A 127 -14.79 16.52 -16.82
CA ARG A 127 -14.05 17.78 -16.92
C ARG A 127 -14.05 18.39 -18.32
N LEU A 128 -14.02 17.55 -19.36
CA LEU A 128 -14.07 17.96 -20.76
C LEU A 128 -15.48 18.37 -21.21
N SER A 129 -16.52 17.71 -20.70
CA SER A 129 -17.92 18.06 -21.00
C SER A 129 -18.29 19.44 -20.48
N GLY A 130 -17.84 19.81 -19.27
CA GLY A 130 -18.08 21.14 -18.69
C GLY A 130 -17.26 22.29 -19.29
N ARG A 131 -16.49 22.06 -20.36
CA ARG A 131 -15.69 23.10 -21.03
C ARG A 131 -16.37 23.65 -22.30
N GLN A 132 -17.51 23.09 -22.70
CA GLN A 132 -18.23 23.44 -23.93
C GLN A 132 -19.49 24.31 -23.70
N ASN A 133 -19.84 24.60 -22.45
CA ASN A 133 -20.86 25.59 -22.06
C ASN A 133 -20.17 26.78 -21.37
#